data_AF-A0A8T3N219-F1
#
_entry.id   AF-A0A8T3N219-F1
#
_cell.length_a   1.000
_cell.length_b   1.000
_cell.length_c   1.000
_cell.angle_alpha   90.00
_cell.angle_beta   90.00
_cell.angle_gamma   90.00
#
_symmetry.space_group_name_H-M   'P 1'
#
loop_
_entity.id
_entity.type
_entity.pdbx_description
1 polymer ?
#
loop_
_entity_poly.entity_id
_entity_poly.type
_entity_poly.pdbx_seq_one_letter_code
_entity_poly.pdbx_strand_id
1 'polypeptide(L)'
;LGSPEWGGFDPARTRGRGWVDIRRSFVTAVRLGWQMEANWTDPLLFFIYSVAKPLASTLILVVMIDVITAGSGARPEYRAFVVVGSALWSFVLSGVSGLAWMILDDRERYRMLKYVYVSPSDFLAVIFGRGVARIGVGAMGSAITLAVGIVVLGVSFDIGRVDWPLLLVVMVLGLASILAVGLILAAICMQTRQESWSYPEAAAGALFLVSGVVFPLAVVPAPVQAIGLLTPLTWWVEGIRHALFPGGLSAVGGPGALYSELTGSAAPGPAEIVVALLATGAVATLAAVVVFRVSDRRAKDRGLLDQTTGS
;
A
#
# COMPACT_ATOMS: atom_id res chain seq x y z
N LEU A 1 35.15 -7.59 -42.19
CA LEU A 1 34.37 -7.19 -41.00
C LEU A 1 32.91 -7.40 -41.35
N GLY A 2 32.32 -8.50 -40.91
CA GLY A 2 30.93 -8.84 -41.24
C GLY A 2 29.96 -7.87 -40.59
N SER A 3 29.01 -7.34 -41.36
CA SER A 3 27.87 -6.60 -40.84
C SER A 3 27.13 -7.47 -39.82
N PRO A 4 26.74 -6.95 -38.65
CA PRO A 4 25.92 -7.71 -37.71
C PRO A 4 24.62 -8.06 -38.42
N GLU A 5 24.33 -9.36 -38.54
CA GLU A 5 23.03 -9.86 -38.99
C GLU A 5 22.00 -9.49 -37.92
N TRP A 6 21.43 -8.28 -38.04
CA TRP A 6 20.18 -7.95 -37.37
C TRP A 6 19.12 -8.83 -38.01
N GLY A 7 18.88 -10.00 -37.42
CA GLY A 7 17.70 -10.81 -37.70
C GLY A 7 16.49 -9.87 -37.67
N GLY A 8 15.86 -9.69 -38.82
CA GLY A 8 14.80 -8.70 -39.02
C GLY A 8 13.71 -8.80 -37.96
N PHE A 9 12.94 -7.72 -37.80
CA PHE A 9 11.81 -7.69 -36.88
C PHE A 9 10.86 -8.86 -37.18
N ASP A 10 10.81 -9.83 -36.26
CA ASP A 10 9.93 -10.98 -36.35
C ASP A 10 8.58 -10.64 -35.69
N PRO A 11 7.51 -10.39 -36.48
CA PRO A 11 6.19 -10.09 -35.95
C PRO A 11 5.54 -11.29 -35.22
N ALA A 12 6.12 -12.49 -35.28
CA ALA A 12 5.67 -13.60 -34.42
C ALA A 12 6.07 -13.38 -32.95
N ARG A 13 7.17 -12.66 -32.67
CA ARG A 13 7.59 -12.30 -31.30
C ARG A 13 6.62 -11.35 -30.59
N THR A 14 5.80 -10.60 -31.34
CA THR A 14 4.74 -9.75 -30.77
C THR A 14 3.41 -10.50 -30.59
N ARG A 15 3.29 -11.72 -31.12
CA ARG A 15 2.09 -12.58 -30.99
C ARG A 15 2.13 -13.50 -29.77
N GLY A 16 3.26 -13.60 -29.08
CA GLY A 16 3.42 -14.39 -27.86
C GLY A 16 2.66 -13.81 -26.68
N ARG A 17 1.41 -14.25 -26.49
CA ARG A 17 0.68 -14.12 -25.21
C ARG A 17 0.82 -15.41 -24.40
N GLY A 18 2.05 -15.94 -24.33
CA GLY A 18 2.36 -17.09 -23.50
C GLY A 18 2.60 -16.70 -22.05
N TRP A 19 2.40 -17.63 -21.12
CA TRP A 19 2.72 -17.43 -19.70
C TRP A 19 4.19 -17.04 -19.47
N VAL A 20 5.10 -17.51 -20.34
CA VAL A 20 6.54 -17.17 -20.30
C VAL A 20 6.77 -15.68 -20.57
N ASP A 21 6.05 -15.08 -21.51
CA ASP A 21 6.22 -13.67 -21.87
C ASP A 21 5.66 -12.77 -20.76
N ILE A 22 4.49 -13.12 -20.20
CA ILE A 22 3.91 -12.43 -19.03
C ILE A 22 4.90 -12.47 -17.85
N ARG A 23 5.46 -13.64 -17.55
CA ARG A 23 6.44 -13.79 -16.47
C ARG A 23 7.70 -12.96 -16.73
N ARG A 24 8.22 -12.95 -17.97
CA ARG A 24 9.39 -12.14 -18.33
C ARG A 24 9.10 -10.66 -18.19
N SER A 25 7.99 -10.17 -18.72
CA SER A 25 7.55 -8.77 -18.58
C SER A 25 7.39 -8.39 -17.11
N PHE A 26 6.78 -9.25 -16.29
CA PHE A 26 6.62 -9.02 -14.87
C PHE A 26 7.97 -8.91 -14.15
N VAL A 27 8.88 -9.88 -14.32
CA VAL A 27 10.21 -9.86 -13.67
C VAL A 27 11.03 -8.65 -14.11
N THR A 28 11.02 -8.32 -15.41
CA THR A 28 11.67 -7.11 -15.92
C THR A 28 11.07 -5.85 -15.31
N ALA A 29 9.75 -5.79 -15.17
CA ALA A 29 9.06 -4.65 -14.55
C ALA A 29 9.37 -4.52 -13.06
N VAL A 30 9.50 -5.62 -12.31
CA VAL A 30 9.99 -5.61 -10.92
C VAL A 30 11.38 -4.99 -10.85
N ARG A 31 12.30 -5.46 -11.70
CA ARG A 31 13.67 -4.95 -11.71
C ARG A 31 13.74 -3.48 -12.11
N LEU A 32 12.99 -3.09 -13.13
CA LEU A 32 12.88 -1.70 -13.57
C LEU A 32 12.33 -0.82 -12.44
N GLY A 33 11.25 -1.26 -11.79
CA GLY A 33 10.66 -0.60 -10.63
C GLY A 33 11.70 -0.34 -9.55
N TRP A 34 12.44 -1.37 -9.15
CA TRP A 34 13.50 -1.22 -8.14
C TRP A 34 14.60 -0.25 -8.56
N GLN A 35 15.02 -0.29 -9.82
CA GLN A 35 16.03 0.64 -10.33
C GLN A 35 15.54 2.09 -10.32
N MET A 36 14.27 2.35 -10.66
CA MET A 36 13.71 3.70 -10.58
C MET A 36 13.62 4.20 -9.13
N GLU A 37 13.28 3.34 -8.19
CA GLU A 37 13.16 3.72 -6.77
C GLU A 37 14.51 3.90 -6.08
N ALA A 38 15.53 3.11 -6.43
CA ALA A 38 16.80 3.09 -5.71
C ALA A 38 17.90 3.95 -6.37
N ASN A 39 17.84 4.16 -7.70
CA ASN A 39 18.97 4.71 -8.46
C ASN A 39 18.91 6.23 -8.67
N TRP A 40 18.00 6.95 -7.99
CA TRP A 40 17.92 8.41 -8.12
C TRP A 40 19.02 9.14 -7.33
N THR A 41 19.75 8.45 -6.44
CA THR A 41 20.82 9.02 -5.62
C THR A 41 21.83 7.94 -5.22
N ASP A 42 22.95 8.34 -4.60
CA ASP A 42 23.90 7.42 -3.99
C ASP A 42 23.23 6.48 -2.97
N PRO A 43 23.63 5.19 -2.89
CA PRO A 43 22.99 4.20 -2.02
C PRO A 43 22.88 4.61 -0.55
N LEU A 44 23.87 5.35 -0.03
CA LEU A 44 23.87 5.84 1.34
C LEU A 44 22.76 6.90 1.56
N LEU A 45 22.63 7.85 0.63
CA LEU A 45 21.58 8.87 0.71
C LEU A 45 20.20 8.24 0.54
N PHE A 46 20.06 7.29 -0.39
CA PHE A 46 18.82 6.52 -0.56
C PHE A 46 18.41 5.85 0.75
N PHE A 47 19.35 5.19 1.44
CA PHE A 47 19.10 4.57 2.73
C PHE A 47 18.70 5.59 3.79
N ILE A 48 19.45 6.70 3.91
CA ILE A 48 19.14 7.77 4.88
C ILE A 48 17.73 8.31 4.68
N TYR A 49 17.33 8.66 3.45
CA TYR A 49 15.99 9.19 3.17
C TYR A 49 14.89 8.15 3.39
N SER A 50 15.15 6.89 3.02
CA SER A 50 14.20 5.79 3.20
C SER A 50 13.97 5.44 4.67
N VAL A 51 14.98 5.64 5.53
CA VAL A 51 14.88 5.47 6.99
C VAL A 51 14.27 6.69 7.65
N ALA A 52 14.72 7.89 7.26
CA ALA A 52 14.40 9.13 7.96
C ALA A 52 12.90 9.43 7.95
N LYS A 53 12.21 9.25 6.81
CA LYS A 53 10.79 9.61 6.70
C LYS A 53 9.87 8.72 7.56
N PRO A 54 9.91 7.37 7.45
CA PRO A 54 9.11 6.50 8.33
C PRO A 54 9.48 6.68 9.81
N LEU A 55 10.76 6.80 10.12
CA LEU A 55 11.22 6.98 11.49
C LEU A 55 10.74 8.30 12.09
N ALA A 56 10.91 9.42 11.37
CA ALA A 56 10.43 10.72 11.83
C ALA A 56 8.92 10.70 12.09
N SER A 57 8.13 10.11 11.19
CA SER A 57 6.67 10.01 11.40
C SER A 57 6.30 9.22 12.65
N THR A 58 7.01 8.12 12.92
CA THR A 58 6.78 7.27 14.10
C THR A 58 7.20 7.97 15.38
N LEU A 59 8.38 8.62 15.37
CA LEU A 59 8.89 9.36 16.52
C LEU A 59 7.98 10.54 16.87
N ILE A 60 7.48 11.28 15.88
CA ILE A 60 6.52 12.37 16.10
C ILE A 60 5.29 11.85 16.83
N LEU A 61 4.70 10.74 16.37
CA LEU A 61 3.48 10.18 16.98
C LEU A 61 3.73 9.62 18.38
N VAL A 62 4.87 8.97 18.60
CA VAL A 62 5.22 8.41 19.92
C VAL A 62 5.56 9.50 20.92
N VAL A 63 6.31 10.54 20.52
CA VAL A 63 6.56 11.70 21.38
C VAL A 63 5.24 12.40 21.70
N MET A 64 4.36 12.58 20.73
CA MET A 64 3.04 13.17 20.95
C MET A 64 2.24 12.37 21.98
N ILE A 65 2.17 11.04 21.86
CA ILE A 65 1.42 10.21 22.81
C ILE A 65 2.05 10.21 24.20
N ASP A 66 3.37 10.18 24.29
CA ASP A 66 4.09 10.21 25.57
C ASP A 66 3.88 11.55 26.29
N VAL A 67 3.91 12.67 25.57
CA VAL A 67 3.64 14.00 26.14
C VAL A 67 2.19 14.13 26.63
N ILE A 68 1.22 13.66 25.84
CA ILE A 68 -0.20 13.71 26.20
C ILE A 68 -0.50 12.79 27.40
N THR A 69 0.14 11.62 27.45
CA THR A 69 -0.12 10.60 28.50
C THR A 69 0.79 10.72 29.72
N ALA A 70 1.81 11.60 29.69
CA ALA A 70 2.73 11.85 30.80
C ALA A 70 2.00 12.21 32.12
N GLY A 71 0.83 12.85 32.03
CA GLY A 71 0.00 13.19 33.20
C GLY A 71 -0.99 12.12 33.66
N SER A 72 -1.25 11.07 32.86
CA SER A 72 -2.30 10.06 33.10
C SER A 72 -1.77 8.63 33.27
N GLY A 73 -0.44 8.45 33.27
CA GLY A 73 0.21 7.14 33.30
C GLY A 73 0.26 6.53 31.90
N ALA A 74 1.37 6.75 31.19
CA ALA A 74 1.59 6.21 29.85
C ALA A 74 1.42 4.68 29.86
N ARG A 75 0.39 4.15 29.20
CA ARG A 75 0.22 2.71 29.02
C ARG A 75 1.15 2.25 27.88
N PRO A 76 2.09 1.32 28.13
CA PRO A 76 3.02 0.82 27.10
C PRO A 76 2.32 0.26 25.86
N GLU A 77 1.08 -0.22 26.02
CA GLU A 77 0.21 -0.76 24.97
C GLU A 77 -0.05 0.25 23.84
N TYR A 78 -0.17 1.55 24.16
CA TYR A 78 -0.38 2.58 23.13
C TYR A 78 0.85 2.81 22.25
N ARG A 79 2.05 2.63 22.81
CA ARG A 79 3.29 2.72 22.01
C ARG A 79 3.35 1.60 20.99
N ALA A 80 3.04 0.37 21.40
CA ALA A 80 2.96 -0.77 20.49
C ALA A 80 1.92 -0.52 19.37
N PHE A 81 0.74 0.01 19.75
CA PHE A 81 -0.31 0.34 18.80
C PHE A 81 0.13 1.33 17.70
N VAL A 82 0.77 2.44 18.11
CA VAL A 82 1.22 3.50 17.20
C VAL A 82 2.42 3.06 16.37
N VAL A 83 3.39 2.36 16.96
CA VAL A 83 4.57 1.87 16.24
C VAL A 83 4.18 0.87 15.16
N VAL A 84 3.33 -0.11 15.48
CA VAL A 84 2.84 -1.09 14.48
C VAL A 84 2.05 -0.37 13.39
N GLY A 85 1.14 0.53 13.76
CA GLY A 85 0.39 1.33 12.79
C GLY A 85 1.29 2.10 11.83
N SER A 86 2.27 2.82 12.38
CA SER A 86 3.22 3.62 11.60
C SER A 86 4.10 2.76 10.69
N ALA A 87 4.51 1.58 11.15
CA ALA A 87 5.24 0.61 10.35
C ALA A 87 4.39 0.15 9.14
N LEU A 88 3.16 -0.27 9.40
CA LEU A 88 2.22 -0.72 8.37
C LEU A 88 1.84 0.37 7.38
N TRP A 89 1.82 1.63 7.82
CA TRP A 89 1.56 2.75 6.95
C TRP A 89 2.57 2.88 5.80
N SER A 90 3.81 2.42 5.99
CA SER A 90 4.83 2.40 4.94
C SER A 90 4.42 1.54 3.74
N PHE A 91 3.72 0.43 3.97
CA PHE A 91 3.16 -0.39 2.89
C PHE A 91 2.00 0.30 2.19
N VAL A 92 1.10 0.96 2.92
CA VAL A 92 -0.04 1.66 2.32
C VAL A 92 0.44 2.81 1.44
N LEU A 93 1.37 3.63 1.95
CA LEU A 93 1.92 4.74 1.18
C LEU A 93 2.64 4.25 -0.07
N SER A 94 3.46 3.20 0.06
CA SER A 94 4.21 2.67 -1.09
C SER A 94 3.32 1.95 -2.10
N GLY A 95 2.32 1.20 -1.64
CA GLY A 95 1.44 0.41 -2.49
C GLY A 95 0.30 1.23 -3.10
N VAL A 96 -0.43 2.01 -2.30
CA VAL A 96 -1.55 2.82 -2.79
C VAL A 96 -1.05 4.04 -3.54
N SER A 97 -0.32 4.94 -2.85
CA SER A 97 0.16 6.15 -3.49
C SER A 97 1.23 5.80 -4.51
N GLY A 98 2.21 4.95 -4.18
CA GLY A 98 3.33 4.66 -5.07
C GLY A 98 2.91 4.06 -6.43
N LEU A 99 1.81 3.29 -6.50
CA LEU A 99 1.23 2.85 -7.78
C LEU A 99 0.63 4.00 -8.59
N ALA A 100 -0.03 4.95 -7.93
CA ALA A 100 -0.57 6.12 -8.61
C ALA A 100 0.54 7.07 -9.09
N TRP A 101 1.55 7.34 -8.24
CA TRP A 101 2.76 8.08 -8.61
C TRP A 101 3.46 7.45 -9.81
N MET A 102 3.51 6.11 -9.88
CA MET A 102 4.09 5.39 -11.02
C MET A 102 3.42 5.75 -12.35
N ILE A 103 2.09 5.80 -12.40
CA ILE A 103 1.35 6.18 -13.60
C ILE A 103 1.59 7.65 -13.95
N LEU A 104 1.61 8.53 -12.94
CA LEU A 104 1.87 9.96 -13.14
C LEU A 104 3.28 10.22 -13.66
N ASP A 105 4.28 9.51 -13.11
CA ASP A 105 5.65 9.56 -13.58
C ASP A 105 5.73 9.11 -15.05
N ASP A 106 5.12 7.98 -15.40
CA ASP A 106 5.12 7.48 -16.77
C ASP A 106 4.39 8.42 -17.74
N ARG A 107 3.32 9.08 -17.29
CA ARG A 107 2.50 9.96 -18.13
C ARG A 107 3.10 11.35 -18.30
N GLU A 108 3.44 12.01 -17.20
CA GLU A 108 3.81 13.42 -17.17
C GLU A 108 5.31 13.65 -17.18
N ARG A 109 6.05 12.93 -16.32
CA ARG A 109 7.50 13.13 -16.13
C ARG A 109 8.32 12.52 -17.25
N TYR A 110 8.08 11.23 -17.53
CA TYR A 110 8.86 10.47 -18.51
C TYR A 110 8.18 10.40 -19.88
N ARG A 111 6.87 10.65 -19.97
CA ARG A 111 6.07 10.53 -21.20
C ARG A 111 6.21 9.16 -21.88
N MET A 112 6.39 8.13 -21.07
CA MET A 112 6.59 6.76 -21.48
C MET A 112 5.30 5.94 -21.51
N LEU A 113 4.22 6.43 -20.89
CA LEU A 113 2.97 5.67 -20.74
C LEU A 113 2.48 5.09 -22.08
N LYS A 114 2.43 5.90 -23.15
CA LYS A 114 2.02 5.45 -24.48
C LYS A 114 2.92 4.35 -25.08
N TYR A 115 4.23 4.42 -24.84
CA TYR A 115 5.17 3.42 -25.33
C TYR A 115 5.01 2.10 -24.57
N VAL A 116 4.69 2.16 -23.27
CA VAL A 116 4.33 0.96 -22.49
C VAL A 116 3.08 0.30 -23.06
N TYR A 117 2.06 1.07 -23.44
CA TYR A 117 0.82 0.55 -24.05
C TYR A 117 1.01 -0.04 -25.46
N VAL A 118 1.96 0.48 -26.25
CA VAL A 118 2.29 -0.05 -27.60
C VAL A 118 3.27 -1.21 -27.53
N SER A 119 3.98 -1.37 -26.41
CA SER A 119 4.92 -2.46 -26.22
C SER A 119 4.22 -3.83 -26.26
N PRO A 120 4.93 -4.92 -26.62
CA PRO A 120 4.36 -6.26 -26.58
C PRO A 120 4.08 -6.78 -25.16
N SER A 121 4.39 -6.00 -24.11
CA SER A 121 4.16 -6.39 -22.72
C SER A 121 2.74 -6.10 -22.28
N ASP A 122 2.16 -7.00 -21.48
CA ASP A 122 0.89 -6.73 -20.82
C ASP A 122 1.06 -5.59 -19.81
N PHE A 123 0.25 -4.54 -19.96
CA PHE A 123 0.28 -3.36 -19.12
C PHE A 123 0.03 -3.69 -17.65
N LEU A 124 -0.87 -4.63 -17.36
CA LEU A 124 -1.14 -5.06 -15.98
C LEU A 124 0.07 -5.79 -15.38
N ALA A 125 0.74 -6.65 -16.15
CA ALA A 125 1.96 -7.31 -15.69
C ALA A 125 3.08 -6.31 -15.37
N VAL A 126 3.18 -5.22 -16.14
CA VAL A 126 4.14 -4.14 -15.88
C VAL A 126 3.79 -3.35 -14.62
N ILE A 127 2.52 -2.94 -14.47
CA ILE A 127 2.06 -2.24 -13.25
C ILE A 127 2.29 -3.10 -12.02
N PHE A 128 1.82 -4.35 -12.01
CA PHE A 128 1.94 -5.20 -10.84
C PHE A 128 3.40 -5.55 -10.54
N GLY A 129 4.22 -5.75 -11.56
CA GLY A 129 5.67 -5.97 -11.37
C GLY A 129 6.34 -4.79 -10.67
N ARG A 130 6.10 -3.57 -11.14
CA ARG A 130 6.60 -2.35 -10.47
C ARG A 130 5.96 -2.13 -9.10
N GLY A 131 4.70 -2.53 -8.93
CA GLY A 131 3.99 -2.53 -7.65
C GLY A 131 4.68 -3.39 -6.60
N VAL A 132 5.18 -4.57 -6.96
CA VAL A 132 5.96 -5.41 -6.03
C VAL A 132 7.24 -4.70 -5.59
N ALA A 133 7.94 -4.00 -6.48
CA ALA A 133 9.12 -3.22 -6.10
C ALA A 133 8.77 -2.11 -5.09
N ARG A 134 7.65 -1.40 -5.30
CA ARG A 134 7.13 -0.41 -4.35
C ARG A 134 6.77 -1.04 -3.01
N ILE A 135 6.10 -2.19 -3.00
CA ILE A 135 5.81 -2.93 -1.76
C ILE A 135 7.11 -3.33 -1.05
N GLY A 136 8.18 -3.67 -1.78
CA GLY A 136 9.51 -3.92 -1.21
C GLY A 136 10.09 -2.70 -0.48
N VAL A 137 9.95 -1.50 -1.04
CA VAL A 137 10.34 -0.24 -0.38
C VAL A 137 9.51 -0.02 0.89
N GLY A 138 8.19 -0.24 0.81
CA GLY A 138 7.30 -0.17 1.97
C GLY A 138 7.65 -1.18 3.06
N ALA A 139 8.03 -2.39 2.68
CA ALA A 139 8.49 -3.44 3.59
C ALA A 139 9.78 -3.06 4.31
N MET A 140 10.74 -2.47 3.58
CA MET A 140 11.97 -1.95 4.17
C MET A 140 11.66 -0.87 5.21
N GLY A 141 10.82 0.12 4.85
CA GLY A 141 10.38 1.17 5.78
C GLY A 141 9.67 0.61 7.02
N SER A 142 8.74 -0.34 6.83
CA SER A 142 8.04 -1.02 7.91
C SER A 142 8.98 -1.78 8.84
N ALA A 143 9.94 -2.53 8.28
CA ALA A 143 10.90 -3.32 9.06
C ALA A 143 11.81 -2.41 9.90
N ILE A 144 12.29 -1.32 9.32
CA ILE A 144 13.10 -0.32 10.02
C ILE A 144 12.30 0.33 11.15
N THR A 145 11.07 0.79 10.87
CA THR A 145 10.22 1.40 11.89
C THR A 145 9.95 0.45 13.05
N LEU A 146 9.63 -0.82 12.75
CA LEU A 146 9.37 -1.82 13.79
C LEU A 146 10.64 -2.11 14.61
N ALA A 147 11.80 -2.28 13.95
CA ALA A 147 13.07 -2.52 14.62
C ALA A 147 13.44 -1.37 15.56
N VAL A 148 13.31 -0.12 15.11
CA VAL A 148 13.56 1.05 15.95
C VAL A 148 12.53 1.16 17.08
N GLY A 149 11.27 0.85 16.82
CA GLY A 149 10.24 0.83 17.86
C GLY A 149 10.51 -0.19 18.97
N ILE A 150 11.05 -1.35 18.63
CA ILE A 150 11.44 -2.36 19.63
C ILE A 150 12.69 -1.91 20.40
N VAL A 151 13.75 -1.49 19.69
CA VAL A 151 15.06 -1.21 20.30
C VAL A 151 15.10 0.12 21.04
N VAL A 152 14.55 1.18 20.45
CA VAL A 152 14.68 2.56 20.97
C VAL A 152 13.46 2.96 21.80
N LEU A 153 12.26 2.56 21.39
CA LEU A 153 11.01 2.95 22.06
C LEU A 153 10.53 1.94 23.10
N GLY A 154 11.22 0.81 23.24
CA GLY A 154 10.97 -0.20 24.27
C GLY A 154 9.64 -0.93 24.11
N VAL A 155 9.15 -1.09 22.88
CA VAL A 155 7.95 -1.89 22.61
C VAL A 155 8.20 -3.35 23.00
N SER A 156 7.41 -3.88 23.93
CA SER A 156 7.53 -5.25 24.43
C SER A 156 7.13 -6.28 23.36
N PHE A 157 8.09 -6.75 22.57
CA PHE A 157 7.86 -7.70 21.48
C PHE A 157 8.29 -9.12 21.88
N ASP A 158 7.32 -10.01 22.06
CA ASP A 158 7.56 -11.42 22.37
C ASP A 158 7.34 -12.28 21.12
N ILE A 159 8.45 -12.69 20.50
CA ILE A 159 8.48 -13.53 19.29
C ILE A 159 7.72 -14.85 19.51
N GLY A 160 7.71 -15.38 20.74
CA GLY A 160 7.07 -16.65 21.08
C GLY A 160 5.53 -16.57 21.13
N ARG A 161 4.97 -15.37 21.25
CA ARG A 161 3.51 -15.15 21.27
C ARG A 161 2.94 -14.77 19.90
N VAL A 162 3.79 -14.54 18.91
CA VAL A 162 3.34 -14.14 17.57
C VAL A 162 2.58 -15.29 16.90
N ASP A 163 1.38 -14.99 16.42
CA ASP A 163 0.59 -15.91 15.59
C ASP A 163 1.11 -15.83 14.14
N TRP A 164 2.14 -16.61 13.83
CA TRP A 164 2.76 -16.66 12.50
C TRP A 164 1.79 -17.07 11.37
N PRO A 165 0.91 -18.08 11.55
CA PRO A 165 -0.10 -18.41 10.55
C PRO A 165 -1.02 -17.23 10.24
N LEU A 166 -1.58 -16.57 11.26
CA LEU A 166 -2.44 -15.41 11.06
C LEU A 166 -1.69 -14.26 10.38
N LEU A 167 -0.48 -13.98 10.83
CA LEU A 167 0.38 -12.93 10.26
C LEU A 167 0.60 -13.15 8.76
N LEU A 168 0.92 -14.37 8.34
CA LEU A 168 1.18 -14.70 6.94
C LEU A 168 -0.10 -14.53 6.10
N VAL A 169 -1.24 -15.05 6.57
CA VAL A 169 -2.51 -14.95 5.86
C VAL A 169 -2.94 -13.49 5.71
N VAL A 170 -2.95 -12.74 6.81
CA VAL A 170 -3.35 -11.33 6.82
C VAL A 170 -2.39 -10.49 5.98
N MET A 171 -1.09 -10.75 6.03
CA MET A 171 -0.10 -10.04 5.20
C MET A 171 -0.37 -10.25 3.72
N VAL A 172 -0.55 -11.49 3.26
CA VAL A 172 -0.79 -11.77 1.83
C VAL A 172 -2.09 -11.12 1.34
N LEU A 173 -3.18 -11.27 2.11
CA LEU A 173 -4.48 -10.69 1.76
C LEU A 173 -4.47 -9.15 1.80
N GLY A 174 -3.76 -8.58 2.77
CA GLY A 174 -3.57 -7.15 2.91
C GLY A 174 -2.79 -6.54 1.77
N LEU A 175 -1.66 -7.15 1.38
CA LEU A 175 -0.86 -6.69 0.25
C LEU A 175 -1.66 -6.74 -1.06
N ALA A 176 -2.44 -7.80 -1.29
CA ALA A 176 -3.33 -7.87 -2.44
C ALA A 176 -4.37 -6.73 -2.42
N SER A 177 -4.96 -6.45 -1.25
CA SER A 177 -5.93 -5.38 -1.07
C SER A 177 -5.32 -3.98 -1.28
N ILE A 178 -4.09 -3.76 -0.79
CA ILE A 178 -3.33 -2.51 -1.00
C ILE A 178 -3.09 -2.29 -2.50
N LEU A 179 -2.67 -3.32 -3.23
CA LEU A 179 -2.46 -3.23 -4.68
C LEU A 179 -3.78 -2.96 -5.43
N ALA A 180 -4.89 -3.55 -5.00
CA ALA A 180 -6.21 -3.27 -5.57
C ALA A 180 -6.64 -1.80 -5.37
N VAL A 181 -6.50 -1.28 -4.15
CA VAL A 181 -6.80 0.13 -3.85
C VAL A 181 -5.87 1.07 -4.61
N GLY A 182 -4.57 0.74 -4.69
CA GLY A 182 -3.61 1.48 -5.50
C GLY A 182 -3.96 1.49 -6.98
N LEU A 183 -4.46 0.38 -7.53
CA LEU A 183 -4.90 0.30 -8.92
C LEU A 183 -6.13 1.19 -9.19
N ILE A 184 -7.09 1.27 -8.26
CA ILE A 184 -8.22 2.20 -8.34
C ILE A 184 -7.71 3.63 -8.43
N LEU A 185 -6.83 4.02 -7.52
CA LEU A 185 -6.27 5.37 -7.47
C LEU A 185 -5.46 5.68 -8.73
N ALA A 186 -4.65 4.75 -9.20
CA ALA A 186 -3.88 4.88 -10.42
C ALA A 186 -4.80 5.07 -11.65
N ALA A 187 -5.91 4.32 -11.72
CA ALA A 187 -6.93 4.48 -12.75
C ALA A 187 -7.64 5.84 -12.68
N ILE A 188 -7.83 6.43 -11.50
CA ILE A 188 -8.36 7.79 -11.33
C ILE A 188 -7.34 8.81 -11.84
N CYS A 189 -6.08 8.70 -11.41
CA CYS A 189 -4.98 9.57 -11.85
C CYS A 189 -4.74 9.53 -13.37
N MET A 190 -5.03 8.42 -14.04
CA MET A 190 -5.00 8.36 -15.51
C MET A 190 -6.02 9.29 -16.18
N GLN A 191 -7.14 9.59 -15.52
CA GLN A 191 -8.20 10.43 -16.09
C GLN A 191 -8.06 11.91 -15.73
N THR A 192 -7.40 12.20 -14.62
CA THR A 192 -7.25 13.56 -14.13
C THR A 192 -6.32 14.37 -15.03
N ARG A 193 -6.67 15.63 -15.32
CA ARG A 193 -5.86 16.53 -16.14
C ARG A 193 -5.09 17.57 -15.33
N GLN A 194 -5.64 18.04 -14.20
CA GLN A 194 -5.05 19.07 -13.35
C GLN A 194 -4.86 18.56 -11.93
N GLU A 195 -3.79 18.99 -11.27
CA GLU A 195 -3.46 18.66 -9.89
C GLU A 195 -3.35 17.15 -9.60
N SER A 196 -3.06 16.34 -10.62
CA SER A 196 -3.04 14.88 -10.55
C SER A 196 -2.07 14.33 -9.47
N TRP A 197 -1.01 15.07 -9.16
CA TRP A 197 0.01 14.74 -8.16
C TRP A 197 -0.45 14.86 -6.70
N SER A 198 -1.54 15.58 -6.44
CA SER A 198 -2.08 15.74 -5.07
C SER A 198 -2.99 14.57 -4.65
N TYR A 199 -3.65 13.92 -5.62
CA TYR A 199 -4.60 12.83 -5.36
C TYR A 199 -4.00 11.66 -4.58
N PRO A 200 -2.78 11.18 -4.87
CA PRO A 200 -2.22 10.07 -4.12
C PRO A 200 -1.99 10.36 -2.64
N GLU A 201 -1.64 11.60 -2.30
CA GLU A 201 -1.46 12.02 -0.92
C GLU A 201 -2.79 12.27 -0.22
N ALA A 202 -3.74 12.91 -0.90
CA ALA A 202 -5.09 13.12 -0.37
C ALA A 202 -5.82 11.79 -0.08
N ALA A 203 -5.73 10.83 -1.00
CA ALA A 203 -6.32 9.50 -0.83
C ALA A 203 -5.66 8.73 0.31
N ALA A 204 -4.32 8.77 0.41
CA ALA A 204 -3.62 8.16 1.53
C ALA A 204 -3.98 8.83 2.87
N GLY A 205 -4.03 10.17 2.94
CA GLY A 205 -4.45 10.89 4.14
C GLY A 205 -5.87 10.54 4.59
N ALA A 206 -6.81 10.41 3.64
CA ALA A 206 -8.16 9.96 3.94
C ALA A 206 -8.19 8.52 4.48
N LEU A 207 -7.44 7.60 3.84
CA LEU A 207 -7.31 6.22 4.30
C LEU A 207 -6.65 6.12 5.68
N PHE A 208 -5.67 6.98 5.98
CA PHE A 208 -5.01 7.04 7.29
C PHE A 208 -5.99 7.34 8.43
N LEU A 209 -6.95 8.22 8.18
CA LEU A 209 -7.98 8.62 9.15
C LEU A 209 -8.97 7.48 9.42
N VAL A 210 -9.38 6.74 8.38
CA VAL A 210 -10.47 5.75 8.49
C VAL A 210 -9.99 4.31 8.76
N SER A 211 -8.68 4.04 8.64
CA SER A 211 -8.12 2.68 8.77
C SER A 211 -7.65 2.30 10.17
N GLY A 212 -7.82 3.17 11.17
CA GLY A 212 -7.45 2.87 12.55
C GLY A 212 -5.94 2.75 12.79
N VAL A 213 -5.12 3.38 11.95
CA VAL A 213 -3.65 3.24 11.99
C VAL A 213 -3.04 3.92 13.21
N VAL A 214 -3.49 5.12 13.60
CA VAL A 214 -2.90 5.86 14.74
C VAL A 214 -3.77 5.81 15.99
N PHE A 215 -5.09 5.76 15.81
CA PHE A 215 -6.06 5.72 16.89
C PHE A 215 -7.16 4.70 16.60
N PRO A 216 -7.85 4.15 17.63
CA PRO A 216 -8.98 3.25 17.43
C PRO A 216 -10.16 3.91 16.72
N LEU A 217 -10.91 3.17 15.91
CA LEU A 217 -12.12 3.66 15.21
C LEU A 217 -13.18 4.17 16.20
N ALA A 218 -13.20 3.68 17.43
CA ALA A 218 -14.11 4.13 18.48
C ALA A 218 -14.10 5.66 18.73
N VAL A 219 -13.00 6.35 18.38
CA VAL A 219 -12.87 7.80 18.63
C VAL A 219 -13.49 8.66 17.52
N VAL A 220 -13.79 8.09 16.35
CA VAL A 220 -14.38 8.85 15.23
C VAL A 220 -15.90 8.70 15.20
N PRO A 221 -16.66 9.62 14.58
CA PRO A 221 -18.12 9.53 14.50
C PRO A 221 -18.60 8.26 13.79
N ALA A 222 -19.76 7.73 14.18
CA ALA A 222 -20.31 6.46 13.65
C ALA A 222 -20.33 6.33 12.12
N PRO A 223 -20.65 7.36 11.31
CA PRO A 223 -20.58 7.25 9.84
C PRO A 223 -19.17 6.97 9.33
N VAL A 224 -18.16 7.57 9.96
CA VAL A 224 -16.75 7.36 9.60
C VAL A 224 -16.29 5.97 10.04
N GLN A 225 -16.76 5.49 11.19
CA GLN A 225 -16.52 4.11 11.62
C GLN A 225 -17.06 3.10 10.61
N ALA A 226 -18.27 3.31 10.08
CA ALA A 226 -18.85 2.44 9.06
C ALA A 226 -18.00 2.38 7.78
N ILE A 227 -17.48 3.52 7.32
CA ILE A 227 -16.55 3.58 6.18
C ILE A 227 -15.25 2.82 6.49
N GLY A 228 -14.73 2.98 7.71
CA GLY A 228 -13.57 2.24 8.18
C GLY A 228 -13.80 0.72 8.13
N LEU A 229 -14.94 0.22 8.62
CA LEU A 229 -15.30 -1.21 8.59
C LEU A 229 -15.47 -1.77 7.18
N LEU A 230 -15.82 -0.94 6.20
CA LEU A 230 -15.90 -1.34 4.79
C LEU A 230 -14.53 -1.38 4.09
N THR A 231 -13.50 -0.80 4.70
CA THR A 231 -12.17 -0.66 4.11
C THR A 231 -11.30 -1.87 4.46
N PRO A 232 -10.66 -2.55 3.48
CA PRO A 232 -9.82 -3.71 3.77
C PRO A 232 -8.57 -3.37 4.59
N LEU A 233 -8.07 -2.13 4.50
CA LEU A 233 -6.91 -1.68 5.28
C LEU A 233 -7.16 -1.74 6.79
N THR A 234 -8.39 -1.48 7.23
CA THR A 234 -8.77 -1.54 8.65
C THR A 234 -8.60 -2.94 9.20
N TRP A 235 -9.14 -3.94 8.50
CA TRP A 235 -9.03 -5.35 8.89
C TRP A 235 -7.61 -5.89 8.75
N TRP A 236 -6.86 -5.40 7.77
CA TRP A 236 -5.45 -5.74 7.60
C TRP A 236 -4.60 -5.25 8.77
N VAL A 237 -4.75 -3.97 9.15
CA VAL A 237 -4.03 -3.38 10.29
C VAL A 237 -4.42 -4.07 11.59
N GLU A 238 -5.72 -4.32 11.79
CA GLU A 238 -6.23 -5.06 12.96
C GLU A 238 -5.64 -6.47 13.04
N GLY A 239 -5.63 -7.20 11.92
CA GLY A 239 -5.11 -8.56 11.88
C GLY A 239 -3.62 -8.66 12.13
N ILE A 240 -2.82 -7.71 11.64
CA ILE A 240 -1.38 -7.69 11.97
C ILE A 240 -1.18 -7.36 13.44
N ARG A 241 -1.94 -6.41 14.02
CA ARG A 241 -1.85 -6.13 15.47
C ARG A 241 -2.21 -7.35 16.29
N HIS A 242 -3.32 -8.00 15.95
CA HIS A 242 -3.77 -9.22 16.63
C HIS A 242 -2.73 -10.35 16.52
N ALA A 243 -2.06 -10.47 15.38
CA ALA A 243 -1.01 -11.48 15.18
C ALA A 243 0.28 -11.18 15.94
N LEU A 244 0.71 -9.91 15.99
CA LEU A 244 1.95 -9.50 16.66
C LEU A 244 1.79 -9.34 18.18
N PHE A 245 0.62 -8.92 18.64
CA PHE A 245 0.31 -8.65 20.04
C PHE A 245 -1.06 -9.24 20.42
N PRO A 246 -1.16 -10.57 20.63
CA PRO A 246 -2.40 -11.19 21.05
C PRO A 246 -2.89 -10.59 22.38
N GLY A 247 -4.15 -10.14 22.41
CA GLY A 247 -4.74 -9.45 23.58
C GLY A 247 -4.33 -7.97 23.73
N GLY A 248 -3.64 -7.39 22.74
CA GLY A 248 -3.36 -5.96 22.68
C GLY A 248 -4.59 -5.11 22.37
N LEU A 249 -4.39 -3.79 22.29
CA LEU A 249 -5.45 -2.84 21.92
C LEU A 249 -5.96 -3.10 20.50
N SER A 250 -7.27 -3.30 20.38
CA SER A 250 -7.96 -3.39 19.10
C SER A 250 -8.18 -1.99 18.52
N ALA A 251 -8.01 -1.86 17.21
CA ALA A 251 -8.36 -0.66 16.45
C ALA A 251 -9.84 -0.63 16.08
N VAL A 252 -10.46 -1.80 15.96
CA VAL A 252 -11.84 -1.96 15.50
C VAL A 252 -12.83 -2.11 16.65
N GLY A 253 -12.43 -2.83 17.70
CA GLY A 253 -13.24 -3.06 18.89
C GLY A 253 -13.08 -1.99 19.96
N GLY A 254 -13.79 -2.19 21.07
CA GLY A 254 -13.73 -1.36 22.27
C GLY A 254 -15.02 -0.57 22.55
N PRO A 255 -15.07 0.13 23.70
CA PRO A 255 -16.23 0.94 24.08
C PRO A 255 -16.48 2.09 23.08
N GLY A 256 -17.71 2.21 22.58
CA GLY A 256 -18.10 3.22 21.59
C GLY A 256 -17.70 2.89 20.14
N ALA A 257 -17.15 1.70 19.91
CA ALA A 257 -16.95 1.20 18.55
C ALA A 257 -18.24 0.60 17.99
N LEU A 258 -18.59 1.00 16.77
CA LEU A 258 -19.71 0.48 16.00
C LEU A 258 -19.64 -1.03 15.82
N TYR A 259 -18.43 -1.59 15.69
CA TYR A 259 -18.25 -3.04 15.63
C TYR A 259 -18.75 -3.72 16.91
N SER A 260 -18.37 -3.19 18.09
CA SER A 260 -18.79 -3.73 19.39
C SER A 260 -20.30 -3.61 19.59
N GLU A 261 -20.91 -2.52 19.11
CA GLU A 261 -22.36 -2.33 19.15
C GLU A 261 -23.11 -3.32 18.24
N LEU A 262 -22.56 -3.62 17.07
CA LEU A 262 -23.20 -4.52 16.09
C LEU A 262 -23.03 -6.01 16.44
N THR A 263 -21.88 -6.38 16.98
CA THR A 263 -21.52 -7.79 17.22
C THR A 263 -21.67 -8.22 18.67
N GLY A 264 -21.73 -7.27 19.61
CA GLY A 264 -21.73 -7.54 21.05
C GLY A 264 -20.39 -8.04 21.59
N SER A 265 -19.35 -8.18 20.76
CA SER A 265 -18.01 -8.59 21.17
C SER A 265 -17.12 -7.36 21.43
N ALA A 266 -16.21 -7.47 22.39
CA ALA A 266 -15.31 -6.36 22.73
C ALA A 266 -14.22 -6.12 21.66
N ALA A 267 -13.86 -7.17 20.90
CA ALA A 267 -12.85 -7.13 19.86
C ALA A 267 -13.10 -8.28 18.85
N PRO A 268 -12.73 -8.10 17.58
CA PRO A 268 -12.90 -9.13 16.56
C PRO A 268 -11.96 -10.32 16.76
N GLY A 269 -12.49 -11.52 16.57
CA GLY A 269 -11.70 -12.74 16.61
C GLY A 269 -10.83 -12.94 15.36
N PRO A 270 -9.79 -13.80 15.39
CA PRO A 270 -8.91 -14.05 14.25
C PRO A 270 -9.65 -14.45 12.97
N ALA A 271 -10.64 -15.34 13.10
CA ALA A 271 -11.43 -15.81 11.95
C ALA A 271 -12.29 -14.69 11.35
N GLU A 272 -12.88 -13.85 12.19
CA GLU A 272 -13.69 -12.71 11.75
C GLU A 272 -12.86 -11.68 11.02
N ILE A 273 -11.66 -11.39 11.53
CA ILE A 273 -10.70 -10.50 10.86
C ILE A 273 -10.37 -11.02 9.46
N VAL A 274 -10.03 -12.31 9.33
CA VAL A 274 -9.69 -12.90 8.04
C VAL A 274 -10.88 -12.88 7.09
N VAL A 275 -12.08 -13.23 7.55
CA VAL A 275 -13.30 -13.21 6.73
C VAL A 275 -13.65 -11.78 6.30
N ALA A 276 -13.57 -10.81 7.20
CA ALA A 276 -13.84 -9.42 6.89
C ALA A 276 -12.80 -8.83 5.92
N LEU A 277 -11.51 -9.16 6.10
CA LEU A 277 -10.44 -8.78 5.17
C LEU A 277 -10.63 -9.43 3.78
N LEU A 278 -11.01 -10.71 3.73
CA LEU A 278 -11.32 -11.39 2.48
C LEU A 278 -12.52 -10.73 1.77
N ALA A 279 -13.60 -10.46 2.50
CA ALA A 279 -14.80 -9.86 1.94
C ALA A 279 -14.55 -8.44 1.41
N THR A 280 -13.99 -7.57 2.24
CA THR A 280 -13.67 -6.17 1.86
C THR A 280 -12.57 -6.11 0.79
N GLY A 281 -11.57 -6.99 0.87
CA GLY A 281 -10.50 -7.12 -0.13
C GLY A 281 -11.01 -7.62 -1.48
N ALA A 282 -11.94 -8.58 -1.49
CA ALA A 282 -12.59 -9.06 -2.71
C ALA A 282 -13.42 -7.95 -3.37
N VAL A 283 -14.20 -7.19 -2.58
CA VAL A 283 -14.96 -6.04 -3.07
C VAL A 283 -14.03 -4.98 -3.65
N ALA A 284 -12.94 -4.63 -2.95
CA ALA A 284 -11.95 -3.69 -3.44
C ALA A 284 -11.28 -4.17 -4.74
N THR A 285 -10.98 -5.46 -4.85
CA THR A 285 -10.37 -6.05 -6.05
C THR A 285 -11.33 -6.04 -7.23
N LEU A 286 -12.59 -6.40 -7.03
CA LEU A 286 -13.62 -6.34 -8.07
C LEU A 286 -13.83 -4.89 -8.54
N ALA A 287 -13.93 -3.95 -7.60
CA ALA A 287 -14.01 -2.52 -7.90
C ALA A 287 -12.77 -2.05 -8.69
N ALA A 288 -11.57 -2.47 -8.30
CA ALA A 288 -10.33 -2.16 -9.00
C ALA A 288 -10.35 -2.63 -10.46
N VAL A 289 -10.78 -3.87 -10.71
CA VAL A 289 -10.88 -4.42 -12.07
C VAL A 289 -11.89 -3.63 -12.91
N VAL A 290 -13.06 -3.30 -12.35
CA VAL A 290 -14.09 -2.54 -13.06
C VAL A 290 -13.63 -1.12 -13.37
N VAL A 291 -13.16 -0.39 -12.35
CA VAL A 291 -12.69 1.00 -12.48
C VAL A 291 -11.52 1.07 -13.46
N PHE A 292 -10.55 0.15 -13.35
CA PHE A 292 -9.40 0.11 -14.24
C PHE A 292 -9.81 -0.14 -15.69
N ARG A 293 -10.68 -1.14 -15.96
CA ARG A 293 -11.14 -1.43 -17.33
C ARG A 293 -11.93 -0.28 -17.95
N VAL A 294 -12.77 0.39 -17.17
CA VAL A 294 -13.54 1.56 -17.63
C VAL A 294 -12.60 2.73 -17.92
N SER A 295 -11.65 2.99 -17.01
CA SER A 295 -10.67 4.06 -17.16
C SER A 295 -9.75 3.82 -18.37
N ASP A 296 -9.23 2.61 -18.54
CA ASP A 296 -8.35 2.23 -19.66
C ASP A 296 -9.03 2.44 -21.02
N ARG A 297 -10.27 1.94 -21.19
CA ARG A 297 -11.06 2.14 -22.42
C ARG A 297 -11.24 3.63 -22.71
N ARG A 298 -11.68 4.39 -21.72
CA ARG A 298 -11.92 5.82 -21.85
C ARG A 298 -10.64 6.61 -22.12
N ALA A 299 -9.52 6.23 -21.51
CA ALA A 299 -8.23 6.86 -21.73
C ALA A 299 -7.73 6.66 -23.16
N LYS A 300 -7.96 5.47 -23.74
CA LYS A 300 -7.67 5.17 -25.15
C LYS A 300 -8.58 5.96 -26.09
N ASP A 301 -9.89 5.95 -25.86
CA ASP A 301 -10.87 6.61 -26.74
C ASP A 301 -10.69 8.13 -26.78
N ARG A 302 -10.26 8.74 -25.66
CA ARG A 302 -10.10 10.20 -25.53
C ARG A 302 -8.66 10.68 -25.68
N GLY A 303 -7.71 9.79 -26.00
CA GLY A 303 -6.30 10.14 -26.13
C GLY A 303 -5.66 10.69 -24.84
N LEU A 304 -6.17 10.29 -23.66
CA LEU A 304 -5.68 10.80 -22.37
C LEU A 304 -4.28 10.31 -22.02
N LEU A 305 -3.83 9.21 -22.63
CA LEU A 305 -2.50 8.63 -22.41
C LEU A 305 -1.36 9.58 -22.82
N ASP A 306 -1.64 10.49 -23.76
CA ASP A 306 -0.68 11.45 -24.30
C ASP A 306 -0.81 12.86 -23.67
N GLN A 307 -1.86 13.09 -22.86
CA GLN A 307 -2.11 14.40 -22.28
C GLN A 307 -1.25 14.62 -21.04
N THR A 308 -0.54 15.75 -21.01
CA THR A 308 0.19 16.23 -19.84
C THR A 308 -0.53 17.44 -19.23
N THR A 309 -0.28 17.74 -17.97
CA THR A 309 -0.89 18.90 -17.26
C THR A 309 -0.72 20.22 -18.03
N GLY A 310 0.33 20.35 -18.86
CA GLY A 310 0.61 21.53 -19.69
C GLY A 310 0.08 21.51 -21.13
N SER A 311 -0.57 20.44 -21.59
CA SER A 311 -1.03 20.27 -22.98
C SER A 311 -2.51 19.94 -23.04
#